data_AF-A0A453NKJ5-F1
#
_entry.id   AF-A0A453NKJ5-F1
#
_cell.length_a   1.000
_cell.length_b   1.000
_cell.length_c   1.000
_cell.angle_alpha   90.00
_cell.angle_beta   90.00
_cell.angle_gamma   90.00
#
_symmetry.space_group_name_H-M   'P 1'
#
loop_
_entity.id
_entity.type
_entity.pdbx_description
1 polymer ?
#
loop_
_entity_poly.entity_id
_entity_poly.type
_entity_poly.pdbx_seq_one_letter_code
_entity_poly.pdbx_strand_id
1 'polypeptide(L)'
;FSIVTPYFMEEVKFSDEELHSDQDEASILSYMQKIYPDEWTNFLERLGTNVKSEDIRYWASFRGQTLSRTVRGMMYYRKALRLQAFLDRTNDQELYKGPVGTEREQNKRNIHQSLSTELDALADMKFSYVISCQKFGEQKSNGDAHAQDIIDLMARYPALRVAYIEEKEIIVDNMPHKVYSSVLIKAENNLDQEIYRIKLPGPPIIGEGKPENQNHAIIFTRGEALQTIDMNQ
;
A
#
# COMPACT_ATOMS: atom_id res chain seq x y z
N PHE A 1 0.56 -0.31 -16.59
CA PHE A 1 1.90 0.22 -16.26
C PHE A 1 2.16 -0.06 -14.79
N SER A 2 3.42 -0.06 -14.39
CA SER A 2 3.82 -0.26 -12.99
C SER A 2 4.48 0.97 -12.42
N ILE A 3 4.35 1.13 -11.11
CA ILE A 3 5.13 2.06 -10.33
C ILE A 3 6.05 1.26 -9.40
N VAL A 4 7.28 1.71 -9.23
CA VAL A 4 8.21 1.23 -8.20
C VAL A 4 8.70 2.39 -7.36
N THR A 5 8.68 2.22 -6.04
CA THR A 5 9.28 3.15 -5.08
C THR A 5 10.26 2.39 -4.21
N PRO A 6 11.55 2.78 -4.17
CA PRO A 6 12.50 2.23 -3.20
C PRO A 6 12.17 2.76 -1.81
N TYR A 7 12.28 1.92 -0.80
CA TYR A 7 12.08 2.27 0.60
C TYR A 7 13.13 1.55 1.44
N PHE A 8 13.70 2.25 2.43
CA PHE A 8 14.73 1.66 3.27
C PHE A 8 14.26 1.49 4.70
N MET A 9 14.19 2.59 5.46
CA MET A 9 13.86 2.58 6.89
C MET A 9 13.16 3.88 7.33
N GLU A 10 12.65 4.67 6.39
CA GLU A 10 11.92 5.89 6.74
C GLU A 10 10.65 5.56 7.54
N GLU A 11 10.24 6.45 8.44
CA GLU A 11 8.99 6.27 9.18
C GLU A 11 7.79 6.21 8.22
N VAL A 12 6.94 5.20 8.41
CA VAL A 12 5.80 4.94 7.50
C VAL A 12 4.56 5.63 8.01
N LYS A 13 4.28 5.50 9.31
CA LYS A 13 3.05 5.95 9.95
C LYS A 13 3.38 6.40 11.38
N PHE A 14 2.94 7.59 11.75
CA PHE A 14 3.09 8.03 13.14
C PHE A 14 2.41 7.05 14.11
N SER A 15 3.03 6.78 15.25
CA SER A 15 2.39 6.07 16.35
C SER A 15 1.32 6.95 17.02
N ASP A 16 0.46 6.34 17.84
CA ASP A 16 -0.53 7.12 18.59
C ASP A 16 0.17 7.95 19.67
N GLU A 17 1.22 7.38 20.28
CA GLU A 17 2.07 8.04 21.26
C GLU A 17 2.79 9.25 20.67
N GLU A 18 3.39 9.14 19.48
CA GLU A 18 4.07 10.25 18.81
C GLU A 18 3.13 11.42 18.50
N LEU A 19 1.90 11.13 18.10
CA LEU A 19 0.95 12.18 17.71
C LEU A 19 0.47 13.01 18.89
N HIS A 20 0.35 12.40 20.06
CA HIS A 20 -0.21 13.01 21.25
C HIS A 20 0.85 13.40 22.29
N SER A 21 2.10 12.94 22.14
CA SER A 21 3.21 13.33 23.01
C SER A 21 3.54 14.81 22.85
N ASP A 22 3.59 15.53 23.96
CA ASP A 22 4.02 16.93 24.02
C ASP A 22 5.54 16.99 24.00
N GLN A 23 6.14 17.14 22.82
CA GLN A 23 7.59 17.18 22.71
C GLN A 23 8.21 18.55 23.01
N ASP A 24 7.46 19.65 22.91
CA ASP A 24 7.90 21.02 23.25
C ASP A 24 6.68 21.96 23.20
N GLU A 25 5.87 22.04 24.27
CA GLU A 25 4.65 22.87 24.42
C GLU A 25 3.40 22.44 23.61
N ALA A 26 3.54 21.63 22.56
CA ALA A 26 2.43 21.15 21.74
C ALA A 26 2.71 19.78 21.09
N SER A 27 1.69 18.93 21.02
CA SER A 27 1.76 17.64 20.31
C SER A 27 1.82 17.79 18.79
N ILE A 28 2.35 16.79 18.08
CA ILE A 28 2.41 16.78 16.60
C ILE A 28 1.02 17.00 16.00
N LEU A 29 -0.01 16.34 16.56
CA LEU A 29 -1.39 16.49 16.09
C LEU A 29 -1.88 17.93 16.24
N SER A 30 -1.66 18.55 17.41
CA SER A 30 -2.09 19.93 17.65
C SER A 30 -1.36 20.93 16.72
N TYR A 31 -0.08 20.70 16.45
CA TYR A 31 0.69 21.47 15.47
C TYR A 31 0.09 21.33 14.07
N MET A 32 -0.16 20.11 13.60
CA MET A 32 -0.74 19.85 12.28
C MET A 32 -2.14 20.45 12.11
N GLN A 33 -2.98 20.38 13.14
CA GLN A 33 -4.30 21.02 13.13
C GLN A 33 -4.20 22.54 12.98
N LYS A 34 -3.17 23.16 13.59
CA LYS A 34 -2.93 24.59 13.52
C LYS A 34 -2.43 25.06 12.15
N ILE A 35 -1.59 24.26 11.49
CA ILE A 35 -1.07 24.61 10.15
C ILE A 35 -2.02 24.20 9.00
N TYR A 36 -2.94 23.25 9.24
CA TYR A 36 -3.94 22.79 8.25
C TYR A 36 -5.39 22.84 8.78
N PRO A 37 -5.90 23.99 9.23
CA PRO A 37 -7.21 24.08 9.88
C PRO A 37 -8.38 23.69 8.97
N ASP A 38 -8.35 24.14 7.70
CA ASP A 38 -9.39 23.83 6.73
C ASP A 38 -9.37 22.35 6.35
N GLU A 39 -8.19 21.76 6.19
CA GLU A 39 -8.08 20.34 5.84
C GLU A 39 -8.46 19.41 6.99
N TRP A 40 -8.27 19.86 8.23
CA TRP A 40 -8.74 19.16 9.41
C TRP A 40 -10.28 19.18 9.48
N THR A 41 -10.88 20.36 9.26
CA THR A 41 -12.34 20.52 9.19
C THR A 41 -12.94 19.61 8.11
N ASN A 42 -12.41 19.68 6.88
CA ASN A 42 -12.83 18.82 5.76
C ASN A 42 -12.61 17.33 6.04
N PHE A 43 -11.62 16.97 6.84
CA PHE A 43 -11.38 15.59 7.24
C PHE A 43 -12.46 15.09 8.21
N LEU A 44 -12.78 15.88 9.23
CA LEU A 44 -13.84 15.57 10.19
C LEU A 44 -15.21 15.52 9.50
N GLU A 45 -15.51 16.46 8.59
CA GLU A 45 -16.77 16.46 7.84
C GLU A 45 -16.97 15.19 7.01
N ARG A 46 -15.91 14.68 6.36
CA ARG A 46 -15.99 13.46 5.54
C ARG A 46 -16.21 12.19 6.35
N LEU A 47 -15.68 12.12 7.56
CA LEU A 47 -15.77 10.94 8.42
C LEU A 47 -16.94 11.00 9.42
N GLY A 48 -17.50 12.18 9.65
CA GLY A 48 -18.61 12.39 10.58
C GLY A 48 -18.21 12.08 12.02
N THR A 49 -19.13 11.48 12.79
CA THR A 49 -18.94 11.22 14.22
C THR A 49 -18.08 9.99 14.54
N ASN A 50 -17.65 9.21 13.54
CA ASN A 50 -17.01 7.91 13.71
C ASN A 50 -15.52 7.93 13.35
N VAL A 51 -14.82 9.05 13.60
CA VAL A 51 -13.38 9.16 13.37
C VAL A 51 -12.64 8.21 14.32
N LYS A 52 -11.90 7.24 13.76
CA LYS A 52 -11.06 6.34 14.55
C LYS A 52 -9.66 6.93 14.74
N SER A 53 -8.94 6.51 15.79
CA SER A 53 -7.52 6.90 15.99
C SER A 53 -6.69 6.61 14.73
N GLU A 54 -6.90 5.46 14.07
CA GLU A 54 -6.20 5.11 12.83
C GLU A 54 -6.44 6.12 11.69
N ASP A 55 -7.64 6.69 11.57
CA ASP A 55 -7.92 7.70 10.55
C ASP A 55 -7.11 8.98 10.79
N ILE A 56 -6.97 9.37 12.06
CA ILE A 56 -6.16 10.53 12.49
C ILE A 56 -4.68 10.24 12.22
N ARG A 57 -4.19 9.06 12.59
CA ARG A 57 -2.81 8.63 12.36
C ARG A 57 -2.42 8.72 10.90
N TYR A 58 -3.28 8.23 10.01
CA TYR A 58 -3.03 8.34 8.58
C TYR A 58 -3.20 9.77 8.06
N TRP A 59 -4.16 10.55 8.55
CA TRP A 59 -4.30 11.95 8.16
C TRP A 59 -3.00 12.72 8.45
N ALA A 60 -2.41 12.52 9.63
CA ALA A 60 -1.12 13.10 9.99
C ALA A 60 0.03 12.54 9.12
N SER A 61 0.09 11.21 8.97
CA SER A 61 1.16 10.54 8.22
C SER A 61 1.17 10.90 6.73
N PHE A 62 0.02 11.17 6.13
CA PHE A 62 -0.06 11.65 4.75
C PHE A 62 0.52 13.07 4.54
N ARG A 63 0.83 13.79 5.63
CA ARG A 63 1.43 15.12 5.61
C ARG A 63 2.87 15.10 6.13
N GLY A 64 3.15 14.27 7.14
CA GLY A 64 4.48 14.18 7.76
C GLY A 64 5.39 13.08 7.22
N GLN A 65 4.85 11.99 6.67
CA GLN A 65 5.64 10.79 6.31
C GLN A 65 5.74 10.59 4.80
N THR A 66 6.97 10.45 4.30
CA THR A 66 7.30 10.49 2.86
C THR A 66 6.80 9.27 2.10
N LEU A 67 6.90 8.06 2.67
CA LEU A 67 6.34 6.87 2.05
C LEU A 67 4.81 6.94 2.01
N SER A 68 4.16 7.22 3.14
CA SER A 68 2.70 7.28 3.25
C SER A 68 2.07 8.30 2.28
N ARG A 69 2.62 9.51 2.19
CA ARG A 69 2.14 10.53 1.25
C ARG A 69 2.32 10.10 -0.21
N THR A 70 3.47 9.51 -0.55
CA THR A 70 3.81 9.05 -1.91
C THR A 70 2.86 7.92 -2.31
N VAL A 71 2.67 6.96 -1.40
CA VAL A 71 1.83 5.81 -1.67
C VAL A 71 0.39 6.22 -1.90
N ARG A 72 -0.14 7.09 -1.04
CA ARG A 72 -1.47 7.67 -1.23
C ARG A 72 -1.61 8.37 -2.58
N GLY A 73 -0.62 9.17 -2.96
CA GLY A 73 -0.61 9.90 -4.23
C GLY A 73 -0.66 8.96 -5.44
N MET A 74 0.23 7.98 -5.48
CA MET A 74 0.32 7.01 -6.59
C MET A 74 -0.93 6.11 -6.66
N MET A 75 -1.55 5.81 -5.53
CA MET A 75 -2.80 5.03 -5.50
C MET A 75 -4.01 5.77 -6.09
N TYR A 76 -3.93 7.08 -6.35
CA TYR A 76 -4.96 7.77 -7.13
C TYR A 76 -5.04 7.28 -8.58
N TYR A 77 -3.95 6.76 -9.17
CA TYR A 77 -4.02 6.14 -10.49
C TYR A 77 -4.98 4.95 -10.51
N ARG A 78 -4.91 4.07 -9.51
CA ARG A 78 -5.86 2.95 -9.37
C ARG A 78 -7.29 3.45 -9.24
N LYS A 79 -7.52 4.47 -8.40
CA LYS A 79 -8.86 5.05 -8.19
C LYS A 79 -9.43 5.65 -9.48
N ALA A 80 -8.60 6.38 -10.24
CA ALA A 80 -8.97 6.95 -11.52
C ALA A 80 -9.31 5.87 -12.55
N LEU A 81 -8.49 4.81 -12.65
CA LEU A 81 -8.73 3.69 -13.55
C LEU A 81 -10.01 2.94 -13.20
N ARG A 82 -10.29 2.72 -11.91
CA ARG A 82 -11.54 2.11 -11.45
C ARG A 82 -12.76 2.98 -11.79
N LEU A 83 -12.65 4.30 -11.62
CA LEU A 83 -13.70 5.25 -11.99
C LEU A 83 -13.93 5.27 -13.51
N GLN A 84 -12.86 5.27 -14.30
CA GLN A 84 -12.96 5.20 -15.75
C GLN A 84 -13.65 3.91 -16.19
N ALA A 85 -13.23 2.75 -15.66
CA ALA A 85 -13.88 1.48 -15.93
C ALA A 85 -15.37 1.50 -15.56
N PHE A 86 -15.73 2.19 -14.47
CA PHE A 86 -17.14 2.35 -14.08
C PHE A 86 -17.91 3.17 -15.11
N LEU A 87 -17.37 4.32 -15.51
CA LEU A 87 -18.00 5.21 -16.50
C LEU A 87 -18.17 4.53 -17.87
N ASP A 88 -17.16 3.80 -18.33
CA ASP A 88 -17.22 3.05 -19.59
C ASP A 88 -18.33 2.00 -19.54
N ARG A 89 -18.46 1.27 -18.42
CA ARG A 89 -19.53 0.29 -18.22
C ARG A 89 -20.91 0.92 -18.08
N THR A 90 -21.03 2.09 -17.44
CA THR A 90 -22.32 2.77 -17.32
C THR A 90 -22.78 3.38 -18.65
N ASN A 91 -21.85 3.86 -19.48
CA ASN A 91 -22.16 4.33 -20.83
C ASN A 91 -22.68 3.17 -21.71
N ASP A 92 -22.17 1.96 -21.51
CA ASP A 92 -22.70 0.74 -22.16
C ASP A 92 -24.03 0.25 -21.54
N GLN A 93 -24.31 0.61 -20.28
CA GLN A 93 -25.48 0.15 -19.51
C GLN A 93 -26.72 1.08 -19.55
N GLU A 94 -26.72 2.15 -20.35
CA GLU A 94 -27.97 2.83 -20.75
C GLU A 94 -28.96 1.89 -21.50
N LEU A 95 -28.59 0.62 -21.73
CA LEU A 95 -29.45 -0.42 -22.31
C LEU A 95 -30.35 -1.20 -21.33
N TYR A 96 -30.22 -1.09 -20.00
CA TYR A 96 -31.10 -1.82 -19.08
C TYR A 96 -32.33 -1.00 -18.67
N LYS A 97 -33.29 -0.98 -19.61
CA LYS A 97 -34.72 -0.71 -19.40
C LYS A 97 -35.24 -1.39 -18.11
N GLY A 98 -36.03 -0.68 -17.31
CA GLY A 98 -36.87 -1.30 -16.24
C GLY A 98 -37.98 -2.21 -16.81
N PRO A 99 -38.88 -2.85 -16.01
CA PRO A 99 -39.25 -2.54 -14.62
C PRO A 99 -39.64 -3.77 -13.69
N VAL A 100 -40.13 -3.45 -12.47
CA VAL A 100 -40.97 -4.18 -11.48
C VAL A 100 -40.47 -5.49 -10.80
N GLY A 101 -40.53 -5.53 -9.46
CA GLY A 101 -40.49 -6.76 -8.65
C GLY A 101 -39.78 -6.62 -7.31
N THR A 102 -40.38 -7.08 -6.22
CA THR A 102 -40.00 -6.86 -4.80
C THR A 102 -38.86 -7.74 -4.28
N GLU A 103 -38.25 -8.59 -5.11
CA GLU A 103 -37.04 -9.40 -4.80
C GLU A 103 -35.72 -8.60 -4.93
N ARG A 104 -35.82 -7.27 -4.82
CA ARG A 104 -34.84 -6.31 -5.37
C ARG A 104 -33.57 -6.13 -4.55
N GLU A 105 -33.55 -6.34 -3.23
CA GLU A 105 -32.39 -5.92 -2.44
C GLU A 105 -31.21 -6.90 -2.49
N GLN A 106 -31.46 -8.20 -2.36
CA GLN A 106 -30.40 -9.22 -2.42
C GLN A 106 -29.82 -9.34 -3.84
N ASN A 107 -30.67 -9.34 -4.87
CA ASN A 107 -30.22 -9.37 -6.26
C ASN A 107 -29.47 -8.10 -6.65
N LYS A 108 -29.92 -6.90 -6.22
CA LYS A 108 -29.14 -5.67 -6.43
C LYS A 108 -27.79 -5.72 -5.71
N ARG A 109 -27.73 -6.18 -4.46
CA ARG A 109 -26.46 -6.31 -3.72
C ARG A 109 -25.48 -7.23 -4.44
N ASN A 110 -25.95 -8.38 -4.93
CA ASN A 110 -25.12 -9.33 -5.68
C ASN A 110 -24.60 -8.73 -7.00
N ILE A 111 -25.45 -8.02 -7.75
CA ILE A 111 -25.07 -7.33 -8.99
C ILE A 111 -24.06 -6.20 -8.72
N HIS A 112 -24.29 -5.42 -7.66
CA HIS A 112 -23.36 -4.35 -7.26
C HIS A 112 -22.01 -4.92 -6.81
N GLN A 113 -22.01 -6.06 -6.11
CA GLN A 113 -20.79 -6.74 -5.69
C GLN A 113 -20.03 -7.32 -6.88
N SER A 114 -20.71 -8.00 -7.81
CA SER A 114 -20.08 -8.54 -9.02
C SER A 114 -19.49 -7.43 -9.90
N LEU A 115 -20.23 -6.31 -10.06
CA LEU A 115 -19.73 -5.15 -10.79
C LEU A 115 -18.51 -4.54 -10.09
N SER A 116 -18.54 -4.37 -8.77
CA SER A 116 -17.37 -3.84 -8.04
C SER A 116 -16.14 -4.72 -8.22
N THR A 117 -16.29 -6.05 -8.10
CA THR A 117 -15.18 -6.99 -8.30
C THR A 117 -14.62 -6.92 -9.71
N GLU A 118 -15.47 -6.80 -10.72
CA GLU A 118 -15.03 -6.63 -12.12
C GLU A 118 -14.26 -5.32 -12.31
N LEU A 119 -14.74 -4.21 -11.74
CA LEU A 119 -14.07 -2.91 -11.82
C LEU A 119 -12.71 -2.91 -11.12
N ASP A 120 -12.62 -3.56 -9.96
CA ASP A 120 -11.36 -3.73 -9.25
C ASP A 120 -10.38 -4.59 -10.08
N ALA A 121 -10.85 -5.68 -10.68
CA ALA A 121 -10.02 -6.52 -11.55
C ALA A 121 -9.49 -5.76 -12.78
N LEU A 122 -10.32 -4.91 -13.41
CA LEU A 122 -9.89 -4.06 -14.52
C LEU A 122 -8.83 -3.04 -14.09
N ALA A 123 -9.02 -2.39 -12.94
CA ALA A 123 -8.03 -1.44 -12.40
C ALA A 123 -6.71 -2.15 -12.06
N ASP A 124 -6.78 -3.32 -11.42
CA ASP A 124 -5.61 -4.10 -11.00
C ASP A 124 -4.86 -4.74 -12.18
N MET A 125 -5.53 -5.00 -13.30
CA MET A 125 -4.89 -5.41 -14.55
C MET A 125 -4.07 -4.27 -15.19
N LYS A 126 -4.52 -3.01 -15.02
CA LYS A 126 -3.91 -1.84 -15.66
C LYS A 126 -2.85 -1.16 -14.80
N PHE A 127 -2.93 -1.32 -13.49
CA PHE A 127 -2.06 -0.66 -12.52
C PHE A 127 -1.54 -1.61 -11.45
N SER A 128 -0.22 -1.60 -11.26
CA SER A 128 0.41 -2.22 -10.12
C SER A 128 1.44 -1.30 -9.49
N TYR A 129 1.58 -1.39 -8.18
CA TYR A 129 2.54 -0.61 -7.44
C TYR A 129 3.35 -1.52 -6.51
N VAL A 130 4.67 -1.50 -6.68
CA VAL A 130 5.60 -2.28 -5.87
C VAL A 130 6.47 -1.32 -5.06
N ILE A 131 6.46 -1.48 -3.74
CA ILE A 131 7.48 -0.88 -2.88
C ILE A 131 8.63 -1.87 -2.78
N SER A 132 9.86 -1.40 -3.00
CA SER A 132 11.05 -2.20 -2.73
C SER A 132 11.51 -1.92 -1.30
N CYS A 133 11.14 -2.78 -0.35
CA CYS A 133 11.37 -2.64 1.08
C CYS A 133 12.44 -3.63 1.54
N GLN A 134 13.71 -3.26 1.37
CA GLN A 134 14.83 -4.19 1.61
C GLN A 134 14.82 -4.77 3.04
N LYS A 135 14.53 -3.93 4.03
CA LYS A 135 14.60 -4.28 5.46
C LYS A 135 13.38 -5.02 6.00
N PHE A 136 12.33 -5.20 5.19
CA PHE A 136 11.07 -5.81 5.67
C PHE A 136 11.26 -7.19 6.31
N GLY A 137 12.08 -8.05 5.68
CA GLY A 137 12.32 -9.41 6.19
C GLY A 137 12.96 -9.42 7.58
N GLU A 138 13.96 -8.56 7.78
CA GLU A 138 14.66 -8.37 9.05
C GLU A 138 13.76 -7.71 10.11
N GLN A 139 13.03 -6.65 9.73
CA GLN A 139 12.06 -5.97 10.59
C GLN A 139 10.99 -6.94 11.08
N LYS A 140 10.46 -7.78 10.17
CA LYS A 140 9.47 -8.80 10.49
C LYS A 140 10.02 -9.85 11.46
N SER A 141 11.23 -10.34 11.26
CA SER A 141 11.83 -11.34 12.17
C SER A 141 12.13 -10.76 13.55
N ASN A 142 12.42 -9.46 13.64
CA ASN A 142 12.77 -8.78 14.88
C ASN A 142 11.55 -8.23 15.63
N GLY A 143 10.34 -8.30 15.05
CA GLY A 143 9.14 -7.71 15.62
C GLY A 143 9.14 -6.18 15.62
N ASP A 144 9.85 -5.56 14.66
CA ASP A 144 9.90 -4.12 14.48
C ASP A 144 8.54 -3.57 14.03
N ALA A 145 8.10 -2.45 14.63
CA ALA A 145 6.83 -1.79 14.32
C ALA A 145 6.72 -1.41 12.83
N HIS A 146 7.83 -1.09 12.16
CA HIS A 146 7.85 -0.78 10.73
C HIS A 146 7.25 -1.91 9.87
N ALA A 147 7.47 -3.17 10.24
CA ALA A 147 6.91 -4.30 9.49
C ALA A 147 5.38 -4.28 9.56
N GLN A 148 4.81 -4.01 10.73
CA GLN A 148 3.36 -3.90 10.89
C GLN A 148 2.80 -2.69 10.15
N ASP A 149 3.47 -1.55 10.18
CA ASP A 149 3.03 -0.35 9.44
C ASP A 149 3.01 -0.56 7.93
N ILE A 150 3.98 -1.31 7.39
CA ILE A 150 4.01 -1.72 5.98
C ILE A 150 2.85 -2.68 5.66
N ILE A 151 2.55 -3.64 6.54
CA ILE A 151 1.41 -4.56 6.38
C ILE A 151 0.09 -3.78 6.39
N ASP A 152 -0.09 -2.86 7.33
CA ASP A 152 -1.28 -2.00 7.43
C ASP A 152 -1.42 -1.13 6.17
N LEU A 153 -0.31 -0.60 5.66
CA LEU A 153 -0.30 0.19 4.42
C LEU A 153 -0.73 -0.65 3.20
N MET A 154 -0.26 -1.90 3.09
CA MET A 154 -0.72 -2.84 2.06
C MET A 154 -2.21 -3.20 2.24
N ALA A 155 -2.67 -3.42 3.46
CA ALA A 155 -4.07 -3.72 3.75
C ALA A 155 -5.00 -2.56 3.34
N ARG A 156 -4.55 -1.33 3.56
CA ARG A 156 -5.26 -0.11 3.13
C ARG A 156 -5.29 0.05 1.60
N TYR A 157 -4.27 -0.43 0.90
CA TYR A 157 -4.12 -0.27 -0.56
C TYR A 157 -3.94 -1.63 -1.25
N PRO A 158 -5.02 -2.30 -1.69
CA PRO A 158 -4.94 -3.67 -2.24
C PRO A 158 -4.06 -3.85 -3.49
N ALA A 159 -3.80 -2.78 -4.25
CA ALA A 159 -2.88 -2.82 -5.39
C ALA A 159 -1.40 -2.53 -5.01
N LEU A 160 -1.12 -2.31 -3.74
CA LEU A 160 0.23 -2.19 -3.23
C LEU A 160 0.80 -3.58 -2.98
N ARG A 161 2.02 -3.80 -3.45
CA ARG A 161 2.80 -4.99 -3.18
C ARG A 161 4.12 -4.56 -2.59
N VAL A 162 4.71 -5.41 -1.77
CA VAL A 162 6.03 -5.17 -1.19
C VAL A 162 6.97 -6.25 -1.69
N ALA A 163 8.09 -5.83 -2.25
CA ALA A 163 9.20 -6.70 -2.56
C ALA A 163 10.26 -6.52 -1.47
N TYR A 164 10.80 -7.61 -0.94
CA TYR A 164 11.90 -7.56 0.03
C TYR A 164 12.91 -8.69 -0.21
N ILE A 165 14.08 -8.58 0.45
CA ILE A 165 15.07 -9.65 0.48
C ILE A 165 14.91 -10.46 1.77
N GLU A 166 14.76 -11.77 1.61
CA GLU A 166 14.76 -12.71 2.71
C GLU A 166 16.12 -13.41 2.78
N GLU A 167 16.73 -13.42 3.97
CA GLU A 167 17.88 -14.25 4.33
C GLU A 167 17.39 -15.38 5.25
N LYS A 168 17.63 -16.63 4.86
CA LYS A 168 17.36 -17.82 5.68
C LYS A 168 18.60 -18.68 5.81
N GLU A 169 18.86 -19.17 7.02
CA GLU A 169 19.85 -20.21 7.25
C GLU A 169 19.22 -21.58 7.04
N ILE A 170 19.85 -22.41 6.21
CA ILE A 170 19.48 -23.80 5.97
C ILE A 170 20.67 -24.71 6.29
N ILE A 171 20.41 -25.95 6.65
CA ILE A 171 21.46 -26.95 6.87
C ILE A 171 21.59 -27.79 5.60
N VAL A 172 22.79 -27.80 5.01
CA VAL A 172 23.16 -28.68 3.89
C VAL A 172 24.43 -29.41 4.31
N ASP A 173 24.41 -30.74 4.24
CA ASP A 173 25.54 -31.60 4.66
C ASP A 173 26.06 -31.30 6.08
N ASN A 174 25.14 -31.14 7.04
CA ASN A 174 25.42 -30.73 8.44
C ASN A 174 26.14 -29.39 8.61
N MET A 175 26.18 -28.55 7.57
CA MET A 175 26.80 -27.23 7.59
C MET A 175 25.75 -26.13 7.34
N PRO A 176 25.78 -25.02 8.10
CA PRO A 176 24.88 -23.90 7.90
C PRO A 176 25.22 -23.17 6.59
N HIS A 177 24.19 -22.90 5.78
CA HIS A 177 24.29 -22.17 4.53
C HIS A 177 23.23 -21.08 4.49
N LYS A 178 23.62 -19.88 4.08
CA LYS A 178 22.68 -18.77 3.87
C LYS A 178 22.07 -18.84 2.48
N VAL A 179 20.75 -18.77 2.41
CA VAL A 179 19.98 -18.67 1.18
C VAL A 179 19.26 -17.34 1.14
N TYR A 180 19.41 -16.67 0.01
CA TYR A 180 18.83 -15.37 -0.26
C TYR A 180 17.68 -15.51 -1.26
N SER A 181 16.57 -14.84 -1.02
CA SER A 181 15.43 -14.80 -1.94
C SER A 181 14.89 -13.38 -2.10
N SER A 182 14.54 -12.99 -3.32
CA SER A 182 13.66 -11.84 -3.55
C SER A 182 12.21 -12.34 -3.45
N VAL A 183 11.42 -11.74 -2.56
CA VAL A 183 10.05 -12.17 -2.24
C VAL A 183 9.09 -11.03 -2.50
N LEU A 184 7.99 -11.32 -3.20
CA LEU A 184 6.88 -10.39 -3.40
C LEU A 184 5.69 -10.80 -2.53
N ILE A 185 5.17 -9.87 -1.75
CA ILE A 185 4.01 -10.07 -0.89
C ILE A 185 2.89 -9.06 -1.21
N LYS A 186 1.67 -9.43 -0.79
CA LYS A 186 0.51 -8.53 -0.64
C LYS A 186 -0.08 -8.68 0.75
N ALA A 187 -0.96 -7.77 1.15
CA ALA A 187 -1.83 -8.00 2.29
C ALA A 187 -3.08 -8.80 1.88
N GLU A 188 -3.45 -9.79 2.67
CA GLU A 188 -4.73 -10.50 2.62
C GLU A 188 -5.21 -10.71 4.06
N ASN A 189 -6.43 -10.27 4.39
CA ASN A 189 -6.98 -10.32 5.76
C ASN A 189 -6.04 -9.71 6.83
N ASN A 190 -5.40 -8.58 6.52
CA ASN A 190 -4.43 -7.88 7.38
C ASN A 190 -3.16 -8.67 7.71
N LEU A 191 -2.86 -9.73 6.94
CA LEU A 191 -1.63 -10.49 7.05
C LEU A 191 -0.86 -10.41 5.72
N ASP A 192 0.46 -10.49 5.79
CA ASP A 192 1.25 -10.62 4.57
C ASP A 192 1.13 -12.03 3.99
N GLN A 193 0.98 -12.09 2.66
CA GLN A 193 0.90 -13.31 1.89
C GLN A 193 1.91 -13.26 0.75
N GLU A 194 2.74 -14.29 0.68
CA GLU A 194 3.69 -14.50 -0.42
C GLU A 194 2.96 -14.77 -1.73
N ILE A 195 3.35 -14.03 -2.77
CA ILE A 195 2.87 -14.21 -4.14
C ILE A 195 3.95 -14.94 -4.96
N TYR A 196 5.17 -14.45 -4.91
CA TYR A 196 6.30 -14.98 -5.66
C TYR A 196 7.57 -14.98 -4.82
N ARG A 197 8.42 -15.96 -5.10
CA ARG A 197 9.75 -16.11 -4.50
C ARG A 197 10.74 -16.52 -5.56
N ILE A 198 11.85 -15.80 -5.60
CA ILE A 198 12.94 -16.05 -6.54
C ILE A 198 14.22 -16.21 -5.73
N LYS A 199 14.77 -17.42 -5.73
CA LYS A 199 16.06 -17.70 -5.11
C LYS A 199 17.15 -16.93 -5.83
N LEU A 200 17.98 -16.23 -5.08
CA LEU A 200 19.12 -15.48 -5.58
C LEU A 200 20.37 -16.37 -5.62
N PRO A 201 21.32 -16.11 -6.54
CA PRO A 201 22.53 -16.93 -6.68
C PRO A 201 23.52 -16.77 -5.52
N GLY A 202 23.32 -15.79 -4.65
CA GLY A 202 24.18 -15.48 -3.51
C GLY A 202 23.68 -14.25 -2.75
N PRO A 203 24.48 -13.71 -1.81
CA PRO A 203 24.14 -12.48 -1.09
C PRO A 203 23.98 -11.33 -2.10
N PRO A 204 22.81 -10.66 -2.14
CA PRO A 204 22.62 -9.56 -3.07
C PRO A 204 23.42 -8.35 -2.63
N ILE A 205 24.10 -7.69 -3.57
CA ILE A 205 24.75 -6.40 -3.33
C ILE A 205 23.69 -5.33 -3.53
N ILE A 206 23.10 -4.89 -2.41
CA ILE A 206 22.13 -3.80 -2.37
C ILE A 206 22.72 -2.79 -1.42
N GLY A 207 23.14 -1.63 -1.93
CA GLY A 207 23.60 -0.55 -1.06
C GLY A 207 22.43 0.21 -0.47
N GLU A 208 22.74 1.09 0.48
CA GLU A 208 21.73 1.93 1.16
C GLU A 208 21.10 2.97 0.21
N GLY A 209 21.62 3.10 -1.01
CA GLY A 209 21.14 4.00 -2.03
C GLY A 209 19.82 3.55 -2.67
N LYS A 210 18.86 4.47 -2.76
CA LYS A 210 17.58 4.30 -3.44
C LYS A 210 17.64 3.68 -4.85
N PRO A 211 18.65 3.96 -5.71
CA PRO A 211 18.74 3.31 -7.02
C PRO A 211 18.96 1.80 -6.93
N GLU A 212 19.76 1.34 -5.96
CA GLU A 212 20.18 -0.06 -5.82
C GLU A 212 19.06 -0.91 -5.20
N ASN A 213 18.27 -0.32 -4.31
CA ASN A 213 17.09 -0.96 -3.70
C ASN A 213 16.06 -1.40 -4.74
N GLN A 214 15.97 -0.77 -5.91
CA GLN A 214 14.95 -1.11 -6.91
C GLN A 214 15.27 -2.39 -7.71
N ASN A 215 16.55 -2.78 -7.79
CA ASN A 215 17.00 -3.82 -8.72
C ASN A 215 16.37 -5.19 -8.46
N HIS A 216 16.15 -5.56 -7.19
CA HIS A 216 15.55 -6.87 -6.89
C HIS A 216 14.02 -6.88 -7.07
N ALA A 217 13.38 -5.72 -7.07
CA ALA A 217 11.92 -5.56 -7.17
C ALA A 217 11.43 -5.41 -8.61
N ILE A 218 12.29 -4.97 -9.54
CA ILE A 218 11.91 -4.71 -10.94
C ILE A 218 11.31 -5.94 -11.63
N ILE A 219 11.78 -7.15 -11.27
CA ILE A 219 11.30 -8.43 -11.81
C ILE A 219 9.83 -8.73 -11.48
N PHE A 220 9.27 -8.03 -10.48
CA PHE A 220 7.88 -8.16 -10.06
C PHE A 220 6.94 -7.14 -10.71
N THR A 221 7.48 -6.21 -11.50
CA THR A 221 6.70 -5.21 -12.23
C THR A 221 6.11 -5.80 -13.51
N ARG A 222 5.07 -5.16 -14.06
CA ARG A 222 4.30 -5.64 -15.22
C ARG A 222 3.86 -4.48 -16.14
N GLY A 223 3.64 -4.81 -17.40
CA GLY A 223 3.15 -3.86 -18.40
C GLY A 223 4.27 -3.13 -19.15
N GLU A 224 3.87 -2.24 -20.06
CA GLU A 224 4.78 -1.64 -21.05
C GLU A 224 5.62 -0.48 -20.53
N ALA A 225 5.17 0.17 -19.45
CA ALA A 225 5.84 1.30 -18.84
C ALA A 225 6.05 1.06 -17.34
N LEU A 226 7.25 1.41 -16.87
CA LEU A 226 7.65 1.39 -15.47
C LEU A 226 8.04 2.81 -15.05
N GLN A 227 7.38 3.31 -14.01
CA GLN A 227 7.71 4.59 -13.39
C GLN A 227 8.44 4.34 -12.07
N THR A 228 9.67 4.83 -11.98
CA THR A 228 10.47 4.78 -10.75
C THR A 228 10.32 6.10 -10.00
N ILE A 229 9.79 6.05 -8.77
CA ILE A 229 9.48 7.23 -7.97
C ILE A 229 10.45 7.32 -6.78
N ASP A 230 11.11 8.45 -6.64
CA ASP A 230 11.78 8.82 -5.38
C ASP A 230 10.77 9.52 -4.46
N MET A 231 10.53 8.95 -3.26
CA MET A 231 9.58 9.51 -2.28
C MET A 231 10.05 10.80 -1.59
N ASN A 232 11.34 11.14 -1.68
CA ASN A 232 11.91 12.34 -1.06
C ASN A 232 11.96 13.53 -2.03
N GLN A 233 11.51 13.37 -3.28
CA GLN A 233 11.20 14.51 -4.14
C GLN A 233 9.95 15.24 -3.64
#